data_AF-A0A2G8MSR9-F1
#
_entry.id   AF-A0A2G8MSR9-F1
#
_cell.length_a   1.000
_cell.length_b   1.000
_cell.length_c   1.000
_cell.angle_alpha   90.00
_cell.angle_beta   90.00
_cell.angle_gamma   90.00
#
_symmetry.space_group_name_H-M   'P 1'
#
loop_
_entity.id
_entity.type
_entity.pdbx_description
1 polymer ?
#
loop_
_entity_poly.entity_id
_entity_poly.type
_entity_poly.pdbx_seq_one_letter_code
_entity_poly.pdbx_strand_id
1 'polypeptide(L)' 'MITGSLLNTFRNVARGRRYLVGAAAILPLRLSAREITDWLDAHPLPLPRHLIDEVVFALDELALSEAAEQSNN' A
#
# COMPACT_ATOMS: atom_id res chain seq x y z
N MET A 1 -4.52 -17.71 -8.47
CA MET A 1 -3.19 -17.15 -8.74
C MET A 1 -3.16 -15.61 -8.78
N ILE A 2 -4.18 -14.93 -9.31
CA ILE A 2 -4.24 -13.45 -9.37
C ILE A 2 -4.28 -12.78 -7.99
N THR A 3 -5.12 -13.26 -7.08
CA THR A 3 -5.26 -12.71 -5.71
C THR A 3 -3.94 -12.72 -4.95
N GLY A 4 -3.19 -13.83 -5.02
CA GLY A 4 -1.89 -13.96 -4.36
C GLY A 4 -0.87 -12.96 -4.89
N SER A 5 -0.85 -12.70 -6.20
CA SER A 5 0.01 -11.69 -6.81
C SER A 5 -0.34 -10.27 -6.35
N LEU A 6 -1.63 -9.93 -6.27
CA LEU A 6 -2.08 -8.61 -5.79
C LEU A 6 -1.75 -8.40 -4.30
N LEU A 7 -1.98 -9.41 -3.46
CA LEU A 7 -1.60 -9.37 -2.04
C LEU A 7 -0.09 -9.26 -1.86
N ASN A 8 0.70 -9.97 -2.68
CA ASN A 8 2.15 -9.85 -2.66
C ASN A 8 2.62 -8.46 -3.10
N THR A 9 2.02 -7.89 -4.14
CA THR A 9 2.30 -6.52 -4.58
C THR A 9 1.99 -5.53 -3.47
N PHE A 10 0.79 -5.56 -2.90
CA PHE A 10 0.42 -4.69 -1.77
C PHE A 10 1.41 -4.83 -0.61
N ARG A 11 1.70 -6.06 -0.18
CA ARG A 11 2.64 -6.32 0.92
C ARG A 11 4.03 -5.71 0.68
N ASN A 12 4.55 -5.78 -0.54
CA ASN A 12 5.88 -5.26 -0.84
C ASN A 12 5.89 -3.75 -1.03
N VAL A 13 4.88 -3.19 -1.70
CA VAL A 13 4.70 -1.73 -1.82
C VAL A 13 4.52 -1.11 -0.43
N ALA A 14 3.70 -1.70 0.43
CA ALA A 14 3.44 -1.23 1.80
C ALA A 14 4.69 -1.20 2.69
N ARG A 15 5.73 -2.00 2.40
CA ARG A 15 7.01 -1.93 3.13
C ARG A 15 7.80 -0.67 2.81
N GLY A 16 7.62 -0.11 1.61
CA GLY A 16 8.20 1.17 1.22
C GLY A 16 7.47 2.38 1.80
N ARG A 17 6.37 2.16 2.54
CA ARG A 17 5.49 3.22 3.02
C ARG A 17 6.28 4.27 3.78
N ARG A 18 6.04 5.51 3.41
CA ARG A 18 6.62 6.69 4.05
C ARG A 18 5.86 7.03 5.33
N TYR A 19 6.57 7.61 6.29
CA TYR A 19 6.00 8.04 7.57
C TYR A 19 6.29 9.52 7.79
N LEU A 20 5.29 10.26 8.27
CA LEU A 20 5.50 11.56 8.87
C LEU A 20 5.94 11.37 10.31
N VAL A 21 7.14 11.84 10.62
CA VAL A 21 7.70 11.80 11.97
C VAL A 21 7.53 13.19 12.58
N GLY A 22 6.64 13.31 13.56
CA GLY A 22 6.41 14.53 14.34
C GLY A 22 6.84 14.35 15.80
N ALA A 23 6.84 15.46 16.55
CA ALA A 23 7.25 15.47 17.95
C ALA A 23 6.41 14.55 18.87
N ALA A 24 5.16 14.28 18.50
CA ALA A 24 4.20 13.53 19.31
C ALA A 24 3.70 12.23 18.67
N ALA A 25 3.97 12.00 17.38
CA ALA A 25 3.43 10.84 16.66
C ALA A 25 4.25 10.49 15.41
N ILE A 26 4.22 9.20 15.05
CA ILE A 26 4.68 8.67 13.77
C ILE A 26 3.44 8.29 12.98
N LEU A 27 3.12 9.03 11.91
CA LEU A 27 1.91 8.84 11.13
C LEU A 27 2.24 8.20 9.77
N PRO A 28 1.65 7.04 9.44
CA PRO A 28 1.82 6.44 8.12
C PRO A 28 1.20 7.32 7.03
N LEU A 29 1.92 7.53 5.94
CA LEU A 29 1.39 8.16 4.73
C LEU A 29 0.69 7.14 3.84
N ARG A 30 -0.29 7.62 3.07
CA ARG A 30 -0.94 6.86 2.01
C ARG A 30 0.09 6.40 0.99
N LEU A 31 -0.10 5.19 0.46
CA LEU A 31 0.71 4.72 -0.66
C LEU A 31 0.46 5.59 -1.89
N SER A 32 1.53 5.88 -2.61
CA SER A 32 1.53 6.66 -3.84
C SER A 32 1.58 5.76 -5.06
N ALA A 33 1.02 6.25 -6.17
CA ALA A 33 1.13 5.56 -7.47
C ALA A 33 2.59 5.30 -7.87
N ARG A 34 3.53 6.13 -7.38
CA ARG A 34 4.97 5.97 -7.63
C ARG A 34 5.53 4.71 -6.97
N GLU A 35 5.22 4.46 -5.69
CA GLU A 35 5.69 3.25 -5.00
C GLU A 35 5.16 1.98 -5.70
N ILE A 36 3.95 2.04 -6.24
CA ILE A 36 3.37 0.95 -7.05
C ILE A 36 4.13 0.81 -8.39
N THR A 37 4.39 1.92 -9.09
CA THR A 37 5.16 1.91 -10.34
C THR A 37 6.55 1.33 -10.14
N ASP A 38 7.30 1.82 -9.15
CA ASP A 38 8.66 1.39 -8.86
C ASP A 38 8.70 -0.13 -8.58
N TRP A 39 7.68 -0.67 -7.91
CA TRP A 39 7.54 -2.11 -7.70
C TRP A 39 7.23 -2.89 -8.98
N LEU A 40 6.27 -2.42 -9.78
CA LEU A 40 5.83 -3.08 -11.01
C LEU A 40 6.89 -3.04 -12.12
N ASP A 41 7.75 -2.03 -12.13
CA ASP A 41 8.90 -1.94 -13.03
C ASP A 41 9.90 -3.08 -12.76
N ALA A 42 10.10 -3.44 -11.50
CA ALA A 42 10.94 -4.57 -11.09
C ALA A 42 10.21 -5.93 -11.14
N HIS A 43 8.90 -5.94 -10.91
CA HIS A 43 8.08 -7.15 -10.81
C HIS A 43 6.78 -7.01 -11.61
N PRO A 44 6.85 -7.13 -12.96
CA PRO A 44 5.68 -6.94 -13.81
C PRO A 44 4.57 -7.94 -13.49
N LEU A 45 3.33 -7.44 -13.48
CA LEU A 45 2.14 -8.28 -13.37
C LEU A 45 1.39 -8.31 -14.72
N PRO A 46 0.84 -9.46 -15.13
CA PRO A 46 0.02 -9.58 -16.34
C PRO A 46 -1.42 -9.10 -16.08
N LEU A 47 -1.56 -7.90 -15.50
CA LEU A 47 -2.83 -7.28 -15.18
C LEU A 47 -2.84 -5.83 -15.68
N PRO A 48 -3.99 -5.30 -16.10
CA PRO A 48 -4.14 -3.89 -16.38
C PRO A 48 -3.74 -3.04 -15.17
N ARG A 49 -2.93 -1.99 -15.42
CA ARG A 49 -2.42 -1.11 -14.36
C ARG A 49 -3.51 -0.55 -13.45
N HIS A 50 -4.63 -0.11 -14.03
CA HIS A 50 -5.74 0.47 -13.27
C HIS A 50 -6.33 -0.50 -12.24
N LEU A 51 -6.41 -1.81 -12.54
CA LEU A 51 -6.91 -2.81 -11.60
C LEU A 51 -5.92 -3.03 -10.45
N ILE A 52 -4.62 -2.96 -10.73
CA ILE A 52 -3.59 -3.08 -9.70
C ILE A 52 -3.67 -1.88 -8.75
N ASP A 53 -3.73 -0.67 -9.30
CA ASP A 53 -3.83 0.57 -8.51
C ASP A 53 -5.09 0.57 -7.63
N GLU A 54 -6.25 0.25 -8.21
CA GLU A 54 -7.52 0.19 -7.48
C GLU A 54 -7.47 -0.76 -6.29
N VAL A 55 -6.97 -1.98 -6.50
CA VAL A 55 -6.86 -2.98 -5.42
C VAL A 55 -5.83 -2.57 -4.38
N VAL A 56 -4.66 -2.07 -4.79
CA VAL A 56 -3.59 -1.68 -3.86
C VAL A 56 -4.03 -0.49 -3.00
N PHE A 57 -4.70 0.50 -3.59
CA PHE A 57 -5.22 1.64 -2.83
C PHE A 57 -6.36 1.25 -1.88
N ALA A 58 -7.26 0.35 -2.29
CA ALA A 58 -8.30 -0.16 -1.40
C ALA A 58 -7.72 -0.91 -0.20
N LEU A 59 -6.67 -1.73 -0.41
CA LEU A 59 -5.95 -2.41 0.67
C LEU A 59 -5.18 -1.44 1.57
N ASP A 60 -4.58 -0.40 0.99
CA ASP A 60 -3.92 0.67 1.73
C ASP A 60 -4.88 1.38 2.68
N GLU A 61 -6.09 1.66 2.19
CA GLU A 61 -7.14 2.28 2.98
C GLU A 61 -7.63 1.40 4.12
N LEU A 62 -7.91 0.13 3.85
CA LEU A 62 -8.30 -0.81 4.91
C LEU A 62 -7.23 -0.88 6.00
N ALA A 63 -5.96 -1.02 5.62
CA ALA A 63 -4.85 -1.11 6.57
C ALA A 63 -4.67 0.16 7.41
N LEU A 64 -4.94 1.33 6.85
CA LEU A 64 -4.87 2.60 7.58
C LEU A 64 -6.07 2.82 8.49
N SER A 65 -7.26 2.41 8.08
CA SER A 65 -8.46 2.44 8.93
C SER A 65 -8.30 1.54 10.15
N GLU A 66 -7.81 0.31 9.97
CA GLU A 66 -7.53 -0.61 11.08
C GLU A 66 -6.48 -0.04 12.06
N ALA A 67 -5.44 0.60 11.54
CA ALA A 67 -4.42 1.23 12.37
C ALA A 67 -4.97 2.44 13.16
N ALA A 68 -5.87 3.22 12.55
CA ALA A 68 -6.53 4.34 13.22
C ALA A 68 -7.49 3.86 14.32
N GLU A 69 -8.23 2.79 14.08
CA GLU A 69 -9.12 2.16 15.08
C GLU A 69 -8.33 1.64 16.29
N GLN A 70 -7.21 0.95 16.06
CA GLN A 70 -6.33 0.45 17.13
C GLN A 70 -5.69 1.57 17.96
N SER A 71 -5.50 2.75 17.37
CA SER A 71 -4.92 3.90 18.08
C SER A 71 -5.92 4.59 19.03
N ASN A 72 -7.23 4.34 18.86
CA ASN A 72 -8.30 4.98 19.63
C ASN A 72 -8.87 4.09 20.76
N ASN A 73 -8.29 2.90 20.99
CA ASN A 73 -8.73 1.90 21.95
C ASN A 73 -7.64 1.63 23.00
#